data_AF-A0A2V7HAU2-F1
#
_entry.id   AF-A0A2V7HAU2-F1
#
_cell.length_a   1.000
_cell.length_b   1.000
_cell.length_c   1.000
_cell.angle_alpha   90.00
_cell.angle_beta   90.00
_cell.angle_gamma   90.00
#
_symmetry.space_group_name_H-M   'P 1'
#
loop_
_entity.id
_entity.type
_entity.pdbx_description
1 polymer ?
#
loop_
_entity_poly.entity_id
_entity_poly.type
_entity_poly.pdbx_seq_one_letter_code
_entity_poly.pdbx_strand_id
1 'polypeptide(L)'
;MRLPTLVAALVSILVVAACNQSPPGPLHKTDRVAKAEASMAACKKRVGLDDVATPSGMVLDDPATRGQEMTPEMAGQLRLKVQCALELNELLAARQ
;
A
#
# COMPACT_ATOMS: atom_id res chain seq x y z
N MET A 1 -23.08 -5.18 46.71
CA MET A 1 -22.59 -4.35 45.58
C MET A 1 -21.12 -4.03 45.79
N ARG A 2 -20.20 -4.79 45.18
CA ARG A 2 -18.77 -4.46 45.09
C ARG A 2 -18.29 -4.72 43.65
N LEU A 3 -18.92 -4.01 42.71
CA LEU A 3 -18.57 -4.02 41.28
C LEU A 3 -17.49 -2.99 40.84
N PRO A 4 -17.17 -1.89 41.56
CA PRO A 4 -16.38 -0.81 40.95
C PRO A 4 -14.88 -1.11 40.86
N THR A 5 -14.35 -2.05 41.66
CA THR A 5 -12.91 -2.33 41.72
C THR A 5 -12.38 -3.15 40.56
N LEU A 6 -13.23 -4.00 39.96
CA LEU A 6 -12.84 -4.89 38.86
C LEU A 6 -12.71 -4.13 37.53
N VAL A 7 -13.58 -3.14 37.31
CA VAL A 7 -13.55 -2.30 36.10
C VAL A 7 -12.29 -1.42 36.08
N ALA A 8 -11.91 -0.86 37.23
CA ALA A 8 -10.70 -0.04 37.33
C ALA A 8 -9.42 -0.84 37.01
N ALA A 9 -9.34 -2.09 37.46
CA ALA A 9 -8.20 -2.97 37.18
C ALA A 9 -8.11 -3.37 35.70
N LEU A 10 -9.25 -3.65 35.06
CA LEU A 10 -9.31 -3.99 33.63
C LEU A 10 -8.90 -2.80 32.74
N VAL A 11 -9.33 -1.58 33.07
CA VAL A 11 -8.94 -0.36 32.33
C VAL A 11 -7.43 -0.14 32.41
N SER A 12 -6.80 -0.36 33.57
CA SER A 12 -5.35 -0.19 33.71
C SER A 12 -4.54 -1.18 32.85
N ILE A 13 -5.04 -2.40 32.64
CA ILE A 13 -4.37 -3.40 31.79
C ILE A 13 -4.46 -3.02 30.30
N LEU A 14 -5.61 -2.48 29.86
CA LEU A 14 -5.80 -2.02 28.49
C LEU A 14 -4.92 -0.80 28.15
N VAL A 15 -4.69 0.11 29.10
CA VAL A 15 -3.82 1.27 28.90
C VAL A 15 -2.35 0.84 28.76
N VAL A 16 -1.89 -0.15 29.53
CA VAL A 16 -0.51 -0.68 29.41
C VAL A 16 -0.31 -1.43 28.09
N ALA A 17 -1.33 -2.13 27.57
CA ALA A 17 -1.25 -2.80 26.27
C ALA A 17 -1.21 -1.81 25.09
N ALA A 18 -1.89 -0.66 25.20
CA ALA A 18 -1.86 0.38 24.17
C ALA A 18 -0.55 1.19 24.17
N CYS A 19 0.10 1.35 25.34
CA CYS A 19 1.38 2.07 25.44
C CYS A 19 2.62 1.20 25.13
N ASN A 20 2.48 -0.13 25.07
CA ASN A 20 3.54 -1.06 24.66
C ASN A 20 3.47 -1.43 23.17
N GLN A 21 2.66 -0.74 22.38
CA GLN A 21 2.90 -0.69 20.94
C GLN A 21 4.16 0.14 20.74
N SER A 22 5.34 -0.50 20.87
CA SER A 22 6.53 0.01 20.20
C SER A 22 6.09 0.37 18.78
N PRO A 23 6.40 1.59 18.29
CA PRO A 23 6.23 1.89 16.88
C PRO A 23 6.87 0.71 16.16
N PRO A 24 6.21 0.07 15.16
CA PRO A 24 6.87 -0.98 14.41
C PRO A 24 8.21 -0.39 13.99
N GLY A 25 9.30 -0.97 14.52
CA GLY A 25 10.65 -0.53 14.19
C GLY A 25 10.76 -0.48 12.67
N PRO A 26 11.62 0.37 12.11
CA PRO A 26 11.69 0.54 10.66
C PRO A 26 11.79 -0.84 10.01
N LEU A 27 10.72 -1.24 9.30
CA LEU A 27 10.69 -2.49 8.55
C LEU A 27 11.95 -2.52 7.69
N HIS A 28 12.68 -3.63 7.71
CA HIS A 28 13.83 -3.80 6.83
C HIS A 28 13.39 -3.51 5.39
N LYS A 29 14.27 -2.86 4.59
CA LYS A 29 13.91 -2.39 3.24
C LYS A 29 13.23 -3.49 2.39
N THR A 30 13.70 -4.72 2.51
CA THR A 30 13.12 -5.92 1.87
C THR A 30 11.66 -6.17 2.25
N ASP A 31 11.32 -6.02 3.54
CA ASP A 31 9.97 -6.27 4.04
C ASP A 31 9.00 -5.17 3.58
N ARG A 32 9.51 -3.94 3.46
CA ARG A 32 8.74 -2.82 2.88
C ARG A 32 8.41 -3.06 1.41
N VAL A 33 9.39 -3.51 0.62
CA VAL A 33 9.19 -3.82 -0.80
C VAL A 33 8.19 -4.97 -0.95
N ALA A 34 8.38 -6.08 -0.23
CA ALA A 34 7.48 -7.24 -0.32
C ALA A 34 6.03 -6.89 0.04
N LYS A 35 5.84 -6.08 1.10
CA LYS A 35 4.50 -5.61 1.50
C LYS A 35 3.87 -4.72 0.42
N ALA A 36 4.64 -3.80 -0.15
CA ALA A 36 4.15 -2.92 -1.21
C ALA A 36 3.83 -3.68 -2.50
N GLU A 37 4.63 -4.69 -2.85
CA GLU A 37 4.37 -5.59 -3.98
C GLU A 37 3.09 -6.40 -3.79
N ALA A 38 2.87 -6.95 -2.59
CA ALA A 38 1.64 -7.65 -2.26
C ALA A 38 0.41 -6.72 -2.35
N SER A 39 0.52 -5.48 -1.86
CA SER A 39 -0.55 -4.48 -1.97
C SER A 39 -0.85 -4.12 -3.43
N MET A 40 0.19 -3.92 -4.25
CA MET A 40 0.04 -3.64 -5.68
C MET A 40 -0.62 -4.82 -6.40
N ALA A 41 -0.21 -6.05 -6.13
CA ALA A 41 -0.81 -7.25 -6.69
C ALA A 41 -2.30 -7.38 -6.31
N ALA A 42 -2.65 -7.08 -5.05
CA ALA A 42 -4.04 -7.06 -4.61
C ALA A 42 -4.87 -5.99 -5.35
N CYS A 43 -4.31 -4.80 -5.59
CA CYS A 43 -4.99 -3.78 -6.40
C CYS A 43 -5.19 -4.22 -7.85
N LYS A 44 -4.14 -4.76 -8.49
CA LYS A 44 -4.22 -5.28 -9.87
C LYS A 44 -5.36 -6.29 -10.03
N LYS A 45 -5.47 -7.22 -9.09
CA LYS A 45 -6.55 -8.21 -9.05
C LYS A 45 -7.93 -7.60 -8.94
N ARG A 46 -8.08 -6.61 -8.06
CA ARG A 46 -9.35 -5.89 -7.85
C ARG A 46 -9.81 -5.14 -9.10
N VAL A 47 -8.88 -4.63 -9.92
CA VAL A 47 -9.19 -3.85 -11.13
C VAL A 47 -9.13 -4.65 -12.43
N GLY A 48 -8.87 -5.97 -12.34
CA GLY A 48 -8.81 -6.88 -13.48
C GLY A 48 -7.60 -6.66 -14.40
N LEU A 49 -6.44 -6.32 -13.84
CA LEU A 49 -5.20 -6.03 -14.57
C LEU A 49 -4.01 -6.84 -14.03
N ASP A 50 -4.26 -8.07 -13.55
CA ASP A 50 -3.25 -8.97 -12.98
C ASP A 50 -2.04 -9.20 -13.90
N ASP A 51 -2.28 -9.31 -15.20
CA ASP A 51 -1.24 -9.60 -16.21
C ASP A 51 -0.50 -8.36 -16.72
N VAL A 52 -1.01 -7.15 -16.44
CA VAL A 52 -0.39 -5.90 -16.90
C VAL A 52 0.86 -5.59 -16.09
N ALA A 53 1.95 -5.18 -16.75
CA ALA A 53 3.18 -4.85 -16.03
C ALA A 53 2.96 -3.68 -15.05
N THR A 54 3.50 -3.81 -13.83
CA THR A 54 3.46 -2.72 -12.84
C THR A 54 4.28 -1.54 -13.37
N PRO A 55 3.71 -0.33 -13.48
CA PRO A 55 4.44 0.84 -13.95
C PRO A 55 5.66 1.16 -13.08
N SER A 56 6.72 1.67 -13.69
CA SER A 56 7.94 2.12 -12.98
C SER A 56 7.86 3.56 -12.48
N GLY A 57 6.73 4.25 -12.70
CA GLY A 57 6.54 5.65 -12.32
C GLY A 57 5.07 6.09 -12.39
N MET A 58 4.82 7.32 -11.91
CA MET A 58 3.47 7.90 -11.80
C MET A 58 3.10 8.88 -12.92
N VAL A 59 4.02 9.17 -13.85
CA VAL A 59 3.78 10.15 -14.93
C VAL A 59 2.65 9.64 -15.83
N LEU A 60 1.55 10.40 -15.95
CA LEU A 60 0.40 10.05 -16.77
C LEU A 60 0.55 10.51 -18.23
N ASP A 61 1.15 11.68 -18.43
CA ASP A 61 1.41 12.26 -19.74
C ASP A 61 2.92 12.35 -19.95
N ASP A 62 3.49 11.25 -20.44
CA ASP A 62 4.92 11.18 -20.75
C ASP A 62 5.16 11.74 -22.16
N PRO A 63 5.91 12.85 -22.29
CA PRO A 63 6.19 13.46 -23.59
C PRO A 63 6.88 12.51 -24.57
N ALA A 64 7.62 11.50 -24.10
CA ALA A 64 8.25 10.49 -24.96
C ALA A 64 7.22 9.59 -25.67
N THR A 65 6.02 9.46 -25.10
CA THR A 65 4.94 8.61 -25.62
C THR A 65 3.77 9.40 -26.22
N ARG A 66 3.80 10.73 -26.13
CA ARG A 66 2.71 11.58 -26.61
C ARG A 66 2.55 11.42 -28.13
N GLY A 67 1.32 11.19 -28.57
CA GLY A 67 0.97 11.01 -29.98
C GLY A 67 1.25 9.60 -30.53
N GLN A 68 1.78 8.68 -29.71
CA GLN A 68 1.86 7.26 -30.07
C GLN A 68 0.47 6.61 -30.04
N GLU A 69 0.31 5.52 -30.80
CA GLU A 69 -0.92 4.74 -30.79
C GLU A 69 -1.19 4.15 -29.40
N MET A 70 -2.44 4.25 -28.94
CA MET A 70 -2.86 3.72 -27.64
C MET A 70 -2.98 2.19 -27.71
N THR A 71 -1.94 1.49 -27.26
CA THR A 71 -1.97 0.03 -27.15
C THR A 71 -2.74 -0.44 -25.91
N PRO A 72 -3.26 -1.68 -25.89
CA PRO A 72 -3.90 -2.25 -24.70
C PRO A 72 -2.99 -2.26 -23.47
N GLU A 73 -1.70 -2.54 -23.66
CA GLU A 73 -0.70 -2.51 -22.58
C GLU A 73 -0.56 -1.10 -22.00
N MET A 74 -0.43 -0.08 -22.87
CA MET A 74 -0.30 1.31 -22.43
C MET A 74 -1.57 1.80 -21.71
N ALA A 75 -2.75 1.43 -22.22
CA ALA A 75 -4.01 1.71 -21.56
C ALA A 75 -4.13 1.01 -20.20
N GLY A 76 -3.68 -0.24 -20.10
CA GLY A 76 -3.61 -0.99 -18.84
C GLY A 76 -2.71 -0.31 -17.83
N GLN A 77 -1.50 0.09 -18.23
CA GLN A 77 -0.54 0.77 -17.36
C GLN A 77 -1.06 2.14 -16.90
N LEU A 78 -1.72 2.92 -17.78
CA LEU A 78 -2.39 4.16 -17.40
C LEU A 78 -3.50 3.92 -16.38
N ARG A 79 -4.32 2.89 -16.58
CA ARG A 79 -5.34 2.49 -15.59
C ARG A 79 -4.73 2.12 -14.25
N LEU A 80 -3.59 1.42 -14.22
CA LEU A 80 -2.89 1.11 -12.98
C LEU A 80 -2.39 2.39 -12.27
N LYS A 81 -1.82 3.36 -13.01
CA LYS A 81 -1.38 4.64 -12.43
C LYS A 81 -2.50 5.43 -11.77
N VAL A 82 -3.74 5.27 -12.24
CA VAL A 82 -4.92 5.96 -11.70
C VAL A 82 -5.61 5.13 -10.60
N GLN A 83 -5.95 3.88 -10.89
CA GLN A 83 -6.80 3.06 -10.02
C GLN A 83 -6.02 2.41 -8.86
N CYS A 84 -4.69 2.29 -8.99
CA CYS A 84 -3.79 1.75 -7.97
C CYS A 84 -2.75 2.79 -7.51
N ALA A 85 -3.08 4.08 -7.60
CA ALA A 85 -2.13 5.17 -7.38
C ALA A 85 -1.46 5.13 -6.00
N LEU A 86 -2.19 4.74 -4.95
CA LEU A 86 -1.64 4.64 -3.59
C LEU A 86 -0.65 3.49 -3.49
N GLU A 87 -1.07 2.29 -3.89
CA GLU A 87 -0.23 1.09 -3.84
C GLU A 87 1.01 1.22 -4.72
N LEU A 88 0.88 1.87 -5.90
CA LEU A 88 1.98 2.14 -6.79
C LEU A 88 2.97 3.15 -6.18
N ASN A 89 2.50 4.24 -5.59
CA ASN A 89 3.37 5.20 -4.90
C ASN A 89 4.16 4.56 -3.76
N GLU A 90 3.50 3.75 -2.93
CA GLU A 90 4.17 3.02 -1.85
C GLU A 90 5.24 2.06 -2.37
N LEU A 91 4.96 1.35 -3.47
CA LEU A 91 5.93 0.47 -4.09
C LEU A 91 7.14 1.23 -4.65
N LEU A 92 6.91 2.35 -5.33
CA LEU A 92 7.98 3.20 -5.85
C LEU A 92 8.83 3.81 -4.73
N ALA A 93 8.21 4.20 -3.61
CA ALA A 93 8.90 4.71 -2.43
C ALA A 93 9.66 3.62 -1.66
N ALA A 94 9.18 2.38 -1.66
CA ALA A 94 9.87 1.26 -1.01
C ALA A 94 11.12 0.80 -1.77
N ARG A 95 11.16 1.01 -3.09
CA ARG A 95 12.28 0.61 -3.96
C ARG A 95 13.48 1.57 -3.88
N GLN A 96 13.24 2.84 -3.57
CA GLN A 96 14.27 3.85 -3.35
C GLN A 96 15.07 3.52 -2.07
#